data_AF-A0A4P6KYA3-F1
#
_entry.id   AF-A0A4P6KYA3-F1
#
_cell.length_a   1.000
_cell.length_b   1.000
_cell.length_c   1.000
_cell.angle_alpha   90.00
_cell.angle_beta   90.00
_cell.angle_gamma   90.00
#
_symmetry.space_group_name_H-M   'P 1'
#
loop_
_entity.id
_entity.type
_entity.pdbx_description
1 polymer ?
#
loop_
_entity_poly.entity_id
_entity_poly.type
_entity_poly.pdbx_seq_one_letter_code
_entity_poly.pdbx_strand_id
1 'polypeptide(L)'
;MKANTIGMAVLALALAACGGKSEFTINGGFYDANGNLEPLSNPGLVLANGDDEIAVPVGTTRFSFPKTIEYGNAFNVVVKTQPQHMTCDPTSTPGTAGRNESINIALRCQQNKYAVGVTVKGLTEAAATDARLQLINGSSVVEVTAASPVASFGSIPVGTAYGITIFQQPLNQTCTITNGSGIMGDADRADAVVNCVKNP
;
A
#
# COMPACT_ATOMS: atom_id res chain seq x y z
N MET A 1 -56.33 64.81 -30.83
CA MET A 1 -54.88 64.61 -31.03
C MET A 1 -54.32 64.14 -29.69
N LYS A 2 -53.91 62.87 -29.56
CA LYS A 2 -52.49 62.42 -29.60
C LYS A 2 -51.66 63.21 -28.56
N ALA A 3 -50.96 62.63 -27.59
CA ALA A 3 -50.28 61.32 -27.45
C ALA A 3 -49.89 61.17 -25.95
N ASN A 4 -49.30 60.13 -25.38
CA ASN A 4 -49.00 58.74 -25.70
C ASN A 4 -48.65 58.09 -24.34
N THR A 5 -48.97 56.82 -24.16
CA THR A 5 -48.48 55.90 -23.11
C THR A 5 -46.94 55.77 -23.21
N ILE A 6 -46.12 55.28 -22.26
CA ILE A 6 -46.01 54.01 -21.51
C ILE A 6 -44.82 54.30 -20.53
N GLY A 7 -44.77 54.03 -19.22
CA GLY A 7 -45.02 52.79 -18.48
C GLY A 7 -43.70 52.31 -17.83
N MET A 8 -43.66 52.30 -16.49
CA MET A 8 -43.03 51.36 -15.54
C MET A 8 -42.10 50.27 -16.13
N ALA A 9 -41.05 49.74 -15.49
CA ALA A 9 -40.46 49.84 -14.17
C ALA A 9 -39.30 48.81 -14.14
N VAL A 10 -38.25 49.10 -13.37
CA VAL A 10 -37.46 48.15 -12.58
C VAL A 10 -36.95 46.90 -13.30
N LEU A 11 -35.73 47.00 -13.85
CA LEU A 11 -34.84 45.87 -14.10
C LEU A 11 -34.08 45.54 -12.80
N ALA A 12 -34.79 45.06 -11.77
CA ALA A 12 -34.17 44.61 -10.52
C ALA A 12 -33.74 43.15 -10.63
N LEU A 13 -32.42 42.97 -10.64
CA LEU A 13 -31.65 41.84 -10.12
C LEU A 13 -32.40 40.51 -9.90
N ALA A 14 -32.35 39.63 -10.89
CA ALA A 14 -32.52 38.18 -10.71
C ALA A 14 -31.16 37.46 -10.76
N LEU A 15 -30.13 38.02 -10.10
CA LEU A 15 -28.84 37.35 -9.88
C LEU A 15 -28.75 36.68 -8.50
N ALA A 16 -29.90 36.43 -7.85
CA ALA A 16 -29.96 35.70 -6.58
C ALA A 16 -30.19 34.20 -6.83
N ALA A 17 -29.29 33.55 -7.57
CA ALA A 17 -29.26 32.09 -7.66
C ALA A 17 -27.91 31.54 -8.17
N CYS A 18 -26.77 32.13 -7.79
CA CYS A 18 -25.54 31.36 -7.70
C CYS A 18 -25.30 31.07 -6.22
N GLY A 19 -26.21 30.32 -5.60
CA GLY A 19 -26.03 29.77 -4.26
C GLY A 19 -24.97 28.67 -4.32
N GLY A 20 -23.71 29.05 -4.57
CA GLY A 20 -22.58 28.15 -4.45
C GLY A 20 -22.49 27.65 -3.01
N LYS A 21 -22.17 26.37 -2.84
CA LYS A 21 -21.90 25.83 -1.50
C LYS A 21 -20.77 26.66 -0.89
N SER A 22 -21.03 27.28 0.26
CA SER A 22 -20.01 28.06 0.98
C SER A 22 -18.99 27.17 1.68
N GLU A 23 -19.37 25.90 1.93
CA GLU A 23 -18.60 24.92 2.68
C GLU A 23 -18.57 23.56 1.98
N PHE A 24 -17.45 22.88 2.09
CA PHE A 24 -17.17 21.61 1.44
C PHE A 24 -16.64 20.60 2.46
N THR A 25 -17.32 19.45 2.58
CA THR A 25 -16.83 18.32 3.36
C THR A 25 -15.74 17.58 2.58
N ILE A 26 -14.66 17.21 3.26
CA ILE A 26 -13.65 16.29 2.71
C ILE A 26 -14.14 14.87 2.91
N ASN A 27 -14.45 14.20 1.80
CA ASN A 27 -14.74 12.78 1.80
C ASN A 27 -13.59 12.02 1.15
N GLY A 28 -13.58 10.71 1.32
CA GLY A 28 -12.66 9.86 0.59
C GLY A 28 -13.03 8.40 0.62
N GLY A 29 -12.24 7.61 -0.10
CA GLY A 29 -12.39 6.17 -0.20
C GLY A 29 -11.04 5.48 -0.32
N PHE A 30 -11.04 4.20 0.05
CA PHE A 30 -9.90 3.30 -0.12
C PHE A 30 -10.07 2.54 -1.43
N TYR A 31 -9.04 2.53 -2.26
CA TYR A 31 -9.10 1.98 -3.60
C TYR A 31 -7.96 0.99 -3.87
N ASP A 32 -8.29 -0.09 -4.57
CA ASP A 32 -7.31 -1.04 -5.08
C ASP A 32 -6.51 -0.45 -6.27
N ALA A 33 -5.59 -1.24 -6.82
CA ALA A 33 -4.82 -0.87 -8.00
C ALA A 33 -5.69 -0.63 -9.25
N ASN A 34 -6.88 -1.23 -9.31
CA ASN A 34 -7.84 -1.15 -10.42
C ASN A 34 -8.85 0.01 -10.25
N GLY A 35 -8.83 0.71 -9.12
CA GLY A 35 -9.77 1.78 -8.81
C GLY A 35 -11.10 1.33 -8.22
N ASN A 36 -11.21 0.08 -7.75
CA ASN A 36 -12.38 -0.41 -7.02
C ASN A 36 -12.26 -0.07 -5.53
N LEU A 37 -13.40 0.17 -4.88
CA LEU A 37 -13.41 0.36 -3.43
C LEU A 37 -13.01 -0.93 -2.71
N GLU A 38 -12.13 -0.82 -1.72
CA GLU A 38 -11.73 -1.91 -0.85
C GLU A 38 -11.78 -1.49 0.62
N PRO A 39 -12.04 -2.40 1.57
CA PRO A 39 -12.00 -2.07 2.98
C PRO A 39 -10.55 -1.93 3.48
N LEU A 40 -10.31 -1.00 4.41
CA LEU A 40 -9.05 -0.95 5.17
C LEU A 40 -8.83 -2.25 5.95
N SER A 41 -7.73 -2.95 5.68
CA SER A 41 -7.46 -4.28 6.23
C SER A 41 -6.83 -4.29 7.62
N ASN A 42 -6.05 -3.26 7.99
CA ASN A 42 -5.32 -3.23 9.26
C ASN A 42 -5.64 -1.97 10.10
N PRO A 43 -5.58 -2.08 11.44
CA PRO A 43 -5.93 -0.99 12.35
C PRO A 43 -4.83 0.07 12.44
N GLY A 44 -5.16 1.21 13.04
CA GLY A 44 -4.18 2.24 13.43
C GLY A 44 -4.02 3.41 12.45
N LEU A 45 -4.73 3.39 11.32
CA LEU A 45 -4.71 4.51 10.37
C LEU A 45 -5.30 5.77 11.00
N VAL A 46 -4.55 6.87 10.94
CA VAL A 46 -5.03 8.22 11.27
C VAL A 46 -4.76 9.14 10.08
N LEU A 47 -5.81 9.79 9.59
CA LEU A 47 -5.72 10.80 8.54
C LEU A 47 -5.86 12.19 9.17
N ALA A 48 -5.15 13.17 8.60
CA ALA A 48 -5.19 14.55 9.05
C ALA A 48 -5.35 15.52 7.89
N ASN A 49 -6.13 16.58 8.09
CA ASN A 49 -6.15 17.77 7.27
C ASN A 49 -5.89 18.99 8.18
N GLY A 50 -4.62 19.31 8.40
CA GLY A 50 -4.23 20.29 9.41
C GLY A 50 -4.50 19.75 10.83
N ASP A 51 -5.36 20.42 11.59
CA ASP A 51 -5.77 20.04 12.95
C ASP A 51 -7.04 19.19 12.99
N ASP A 52 -7.68 18.93 11.84
CA ASP A 52 -8.80 18.01 11.74
C ASP A 52 -8.29 16.60 11.49
N GLU A 53 -8.59 15.68 12.39
CA GLU A 53 -8.03 14.33 12.39
C GLU A 53 -9.12 13.28 12.56
N ILE A 54 -8.96 12.18 11.84
CA ILE A 54 -9.85 11.02 11.95
C ILE A 54 -9.03 9.76 12.14
N ALA A 55 -9.40 8.97 13.16
CA ALA A 55 -8.98 7.58 13.26
C ALA A 55 -9.91 6.75 12.39
N VAL A 56 -9.36 5.96 11.46
CA VAL A 56 -10.14 5.17 10.51
C VAL A 56 -10.22 3.72 10.97
N PRO A 57 -11.42 3.19 11.29
CA PRO A 57 -11.58 1.79 11.69
C PRO A 57 -11.29 0.79 10.56
N VAL A 58 -10.88 -0.42 10.94
CA VAL A 58 -10.79 -1.57 10.03
C VAL A 58 -12.16 -1.83 9.39
N GLY A 59 -12.16 -2.24 8.12
CA GLY A 59 -13.38 -2.49 7.35
C GLY A 59 -13.96 -1.25 6.68
N THR A 60 -13.45 -0.05 6.97
CA THR A 60 -13.92 1.19 6.35
C THR A 60 -13.58 1.21 4.86
N THR A 61 -14.57 1.47 4.01
CA THR A 61 -14.39 1.67 2.55
C THR A 61 -14.40 3.15 2.17
N ARG A 62 -15.10 3.98 2.95
CA ARG A 62 -15.23 5.43 2.75
C ARG A 62 -15.11 6.16 4.07
N PHE A 63 -14.47 7.33 4.05
CA PHE A 63 -14.28 8.19 5.22
C PHE A 63 -14.75 9.62 4.94
N SER A 64 -15.00 10.37 6.01
CA SER A 64 -15.36 11.77 5.97
C SER A 64 -14.74 12.51 7.15
N PHE A 65 -14.18 13.68 6.89
CA PHE A 65 -13.65 14.55 7.93
C PHE A 65 -14.79 15.33 8.63
N PRO A 66 -14.73 15.53 9.95
CA PRO A 66 -15.73 16.28 10.69
C PRO A 66 -15.83 17.75 10.30
N LYS A 67 -14.70 18.42 10.02
CA LYS A 67 -14.72 19.84 9.65
C LYS A 67 -14.95 20.02 8.16
N THR A 68 -15.74 21.02 7.82
CA THR A 68 -15.91 21.52 6.45
C THR A 68 -14.82 22.56 6.13
N ILE A 69 -14.59 22.78 4.84
CA ILE A 69 -13.67 23.80 4.34
C ILE A 69 -14.45 24.85 3.56
N GLU A 70 -14.23 26.12 3.86
CA GLU A 70 -14.85 27.23 3.13
C GLU A 70 -14.33 27.32 1.69
N TYR A 71 -15.17 27.84 0.78
CA TYR A 71 -14.78 28.10 -0.61
C TYR A 71 -13.46 28.90 -0.71
N GLY A 72 -12.53 28.44 -1.54
CA GLY A 72 -11.23 29.10 -1.74
C GLY A 72 -10.15 28.75 -0.71
N ASN A 73 -10.50 28.09 0.41
CA ASN A 73 -9.50 27.62 1.38
C ASN A 73 -8.80 26.34 0.90
N ALA A 74 -7.52 26.22 1.26
CA ALA A 74 -6.70 25.07 0.90
C ALA A 74 -6.97 23.87 1.83
N PHE A 75 -6.73 22.67 1.30
CA PHE A 75 -6.73 21.43 2.07
C PHE A 75 -5.55 20.54 1.66
N ASN A 76 -5.07 19.76 2.62
CA ASN A 76 -4.00 18.81 2.43
C ASN A 76 -4.22 17.62 3.37
N VAL A 77 -4.92 16.61 2.88
CA VAL A 77 -5.05 15.31 3.57
C VAL A 77 -3.71 14.57 3.54
N VAL A 78 -3.21 14.24 4.72
CA VAL A 78 -2.00 13.45 4.91
C VAL A 78 -2.32 12.23 5.76
N VAL A 79 -1.52 11.18 5.60
CA VAL A 79 -1.52 10.06 6.53
C VAL A 79 -0.65 10.45 7.72
N LYS A 80 -1.30 10.75 8.85
CA LYS A 80 -0.62 11.14 10.10
C LYS A 80 0.01 9.93 10.78
N THR A 81 -0.71 8.81 10.78
CA THR A 81 -0.24 7.54 11.33
C THR A 81 -0.57 6.43 10.34
N GLN A 82 0.43 5.66 9.91
CA GLN A 82 0.22 4.50 9.07
C GLN A 82 -0.52 3.39 9.83
N PRO A 83 -1.38 2.59 9.17
CA PRO A 83 -1.94 1.40 9.80
C PRO A 83 -0.84 0.38 10.06
N GLN A 84 -1.09 -0.54 10.98
CA GLN A 84 -0.18 -1.65 11.25
C GLN A 84 0.03 -2.49 9.97
N HIS A 85 1.26 -2.95 9.74
CA HIS A 85 1.60 -3.88 8.66
C HIS A 85 1.26 -3.40 7.23
N MET A 86 0.93 -2.11 7.05
CA MET A 86 0.51 -1.52 5.80
C MET A 86 1.17 -0.15 5.58
N THR A 87 1.20 0.25 4.32
CA THR A 87 1.48 1.62 3.92
C THR A 87 0.28 2.14 3.12
N CYS A 88 -0.30 3.23 3.59
CA CYS A 88 -1.36 3.97 2.94
C CYS A 88 -0.81 5.29 2.41
N ASP A 89 -1.18 5.65 1.18
CA ASP A 89 -0.82 6.91 0.57
C ASP A 89 -2.05 7.57 -0.09
N PRO A 90 -2.27 8.87 0.12
CA PRO A 90 -3.25 9.62 -0.65
C PRO A 90 -2.76 9.75 -2.09
N THR A 91 -3.61 9.38 -3.05
CA THR A 91 -3.29 9.50 -4.48
C THR A 91 -3.38 10.93 -5.00
N SER A 92 -3.99 11.84 -4.24
CA SER A 92 -4.07 13.26 -4.59
C SER A 92 -4.10 14.15 -3.35
N THR A 93 -3.06 14.96 -3.14
CA THR A 93 -3.03 16.18 -2.29
C THR A 93 -1.84 17.08 -2.67
N PRO A 94 -1.85 18.42 -2.43
CA PRO A 94 -2.88 19.30 -1.85
C PRO A 94 -3.88 19.89 -2.87
N GLY A 95 -4.93 20.58 -2.39
CA GLY A 95 -5.97 21.22 -3.24
C GLY A 95 -6.69 22.42 -2.60
N THR A 96 -7.69 22.97 -3.29
CA THR A 96 -8.50 24.12 -2.85
C THR A 96 -9.99 23.82 -2.96
N ALA A 97 -10.77 24.16 -1.94
CA ALA A 97 -12.21 23.97 -1.92
C ALA A 97 -12.93 24.85 -2.95
N GLY A 98 -14.00 24.33 -3.56
CA GLY A 98 -14.77 25.05 -4.57
C GLY A 98 -14.32 24.86 -6.02
N ARG A 99 -13.21 24.16 -6.28
CA ARG A 99 -12.81 23.78 -7.66
C ARG A 99 -13.76 22.72 -8.27
N ASN A 100 -14.30 21.85 -7.43
CA ASN A 100 -15.28 20.81 -7.80
C ASN A 100 -16.49 20.90 -6.85
N GLU A 101 -17.61 20.27 -7.22
CA GLU A 101 -18.83 20.22 -6.39
C GLU A 101 -18.64 19.49 -5.04
N SER A 102 -17.60 18.64 -4.95
CA SER A 102 -17.22 17.90 -3.76
C SER A 102 -15.71 17.66 -3.72
N ILE A 103 -15.19 17.49 -2.50
CA ILE A 103 -13.81 17.07 -2.26
C ILE A 103 -13.84 15.56 -1.99
N ASN A 104 -13.21 14.78 -2.88
CA ASN A 104 -13.07 13.34 -2.74
C ASN A 104 -11.59 12.96 -2.82
N ILE A 105 -11.09 12.32 -1.78
CA ILE A 105 -9.70 11.86 -1.68
C ILE A 105 -9.67 10.35 -1.90
N ALA A 106 -8.90 9.91 -2.88
CA ALA A 106 -8.61 8.49 -3.05
C ALA A 106 -7.36 8.12 -2.27
N LEU A 107 -7.47 7.13 -1.38
CA LEU A 107 -6.37 6.56 -0.63
C LEU A 107 -6.09 5.15 -1.13
N ARG A 108 -4.81 4.78 -1.24
CA ARG A 108 -4.40 3.41 -1.55
C ARG A 108 -3.61 2.86 -0.38
N CYS A 109 -4.03 1.71 0.13
CA CYS A 109 -3.35 1.03 1.22
C CYS A 109 -2.82 -0.32 0.73
N GLN A 110 -1.56 -0.61 0.98
CA GLN A 110 -0.92 -1.85 0.55
C GLN A 110 -0.30 -2.55 1.74
N GLN A 111 -0.48 -3.88 1.82
CA GLN A 111 0.22 -4.70 2.80
C GLN A 111 1.73 -4.58 2.58
N ASN A 112 2.47 -4.32 3.65
CA ASN A 112 3.92 -4.27 3.59
C ASN A 112 4.45 -5.66 3.21
N LYS A 113 5.55 -5.70 2.47
CA LYS A 113 6.17 -6.93 2.00
C LYS A 113 7.66 -6.90 2.33
N TYR A 114 8.18 -8.05 2.74
CA TYR A 114 9.58 -8.20 3.13
C TYR A 114 10.17 -9.46 2.51
N ALA A 115 11.49 -9.56 2.54
CA ALA A 115 12.25 -10.68 2.02
C ALA A 115 12.66 -11.67 3.11
N VAL A 116 12.80 -12.94 2.73
CA VAL A 116 13.54 -13.94 3.53
C VAL A 116 14.83 -14.27 2.81
N GLY A 117 15.94 -13.83 3.37
CA GLY A 117 17.30 -14.22 2.98
C GLY A 117 17.69 -15.56 3.60
N VAL A 118 18.42 -16.35 2.81
CA VAL A 118 19.00 -17.63 3.24
C VAL A 118 20.49 -17.57 3.03
N THR A 119 21.25 -17.89 4.07
CA THR A 119 22.70 -18.07 3.96
C THR A 119 23.02 -19.55 3.76
N VAL A 120 23.84 -19.87 2.76
CA VAL A 120 24.29 -21.23 2.50
C VAL A 120 25.73 -21.40 2.96
N LYS A 121 26.01 -22.49 3.67
CA LYS A 121 27.33 -22.81 4.22
C LYS A 121 27.76 -24.20 3.77
N GLY A 122 29.06 -24.34 3.46
CA GLY A 122 29.66 -25.62 3.07
C GLY A 122 29.29 -26.11 1.68
N LEU A 123 28.60 -25.31 0.86
CA LEU A 123 28.35 -25.64 -0.55
C LEU A 123 29.66 -25.60 -1.33
N THR A 124 29.97 -26.67 -2.05
CA THR A 124 31.12 -26.74 -2.96
C THR A 124 30.66 -26.49 -4.40
N GLU A 125 31.55 -25.94 -5.23
CA GLU A 125 31.22 -25.73 -6.65
C GLU A 125 30.89 -27.06 -7.32
N ALA A 126 29.74 -27.07 -8.01
CA ALA A 126 29.29 -28.19 -8.80
C ALA A 126 29.88 -28.09 -10.21
N ALA A 127 30.14 -29.21 -10.89
CA ALA A 127 30.49 -29.13 -12.31
C ALA A 127 29.32 -28.53 -13.10
N ALA A 128 29.58 -27.93 -14.27
CA ALA A 128 28.54 -27.27 -15.06
C ALA A 128 27.37 -28.19 -15.45
N THR A 129 27.61 -29.51 -15.49
CA THR A 129 26.66 -30.57 -15.80
C THR A 129 25.95 -31.17 -14.59
N ASP A 130 26.39 -30.84 -13.38
CA ASP A 130 25.87 -31.43 -12.15
C ASP A 130 24.57 -30.74 -11.71
N ALA A 131 23.75 -31.49 -10.98
CA ALA A 131 22.63 -30.90 -10.26
C ALA A 131 23.17 -29.85 -9.28
N ARG A 132 22.61 -28.64 -9.32
CA ARG A 132 22.93 -27.53 -8.42
C ARG A 132 21.92 -27.45 -7.28
N LEU A 133 22.33 -26.85 -6.17
CA LEU A 133 21.43 -26.62 -5.05
C LEU A 133 20.32 -25.66 -5.50
N GLN A 134 19.07 -26.08 -5.36
CA GLN A 134 17.92 -25.23 -5.59
C GLN A 134 17.05 -25.18 -4.32
N LEU A 135 16.72 -23.97 -3.90
CA LEU A 135 15.80 -23.69 -2.81
C LEU A 135 14.46 -23.25 -3.39
N ILE A 136 13.37 -23.58 -2.72
CA ILE A 136 12.02 -23.20 -3.14
C ILE A 136 11.22 -22.62 -1.98
N ASN A 137 10.43 -21.58 -2.26
CA ASN A 137 9.39 -21.05 -1.39
C ASN A 137 8.12 -20.82 -2.21
N GLY A 138 7.08 -21.62 -1.95
CA GLY A 138 5.88 -21.66 -2.80
C GLY A 138 6.23 -22.11 -4.23
N SER A 139 5.98 -21.26 -5.23
CA SER A 139 6.33 -21.49 -6.63
C SER A 139 7.65 -20.86 -7.07
N SER A 140 8.30 -20.10 -6.18
CA SER A 140 9.57 -19.44 -6.48
C SER A 140 10.74 -20.38 -6.21
N VAL A 141 11.47 -20.76 -7.26
CA VAL A 141 12.70 -21.56 -7.19
C VAL A 141 13.90 -20.66 -7.41
N VAL A 142 14.90 -20.76 -6.55
CA VAL A 142 16.17 -20.04 -6.64
C VAL A 142 17.32 -21.04 -6.63
N GLU A 143 18.20 -20.93 -7.61
CA GLU A 143 19.44 -21.68 -7.66
C GLU A 143 20.54 -20.97 -6.86
N VAL A 144 21.36 -21.73 -6.13
CA VAL A 144 22.47 -21.22 -5.33
C VAL A 144 23.77 -21.89 -5.77
N THR A 145 24.84 -21.09 -5.90
CA THR A 145 26.20 -21.55 -6.25
C THR A 145 27.18 -21.24 -5.12
N ALA A 146 28.36 -21.87 -5.11
CA ALA A 146 29.34 -21.58 -4.06
C ALA A 146 29.97 -20.18 -4.22
N ALA A 147 30.00 -19.64 -5.44
CA ALA A 147 30.40 -18.26 -5.75
C ALA A 147 29.40 -17.21 -5.23
N SER A 148 28.13 -17.58 -5.07
CA SER A 148 27.08 -16.72 -4.48
C SER A 148 26.25 -17.52 -3.47
N PRO A 149 26.78 -17.76 -2.25
CA PRO A 149 26.22 -18.69 -1.28
C PRO A 149 25.06 -18.06 -0.48
N VAL A 150 24.21 -17.31 -1.15
CA VAL A 150 23.04 -16.63 -0.58
C VAL A 150 21.86 -16.79 -1.52
N ALA A 151 20.66 -16.92 -0.96
CA ALA A 151 19.40 -16.84 -1.68
C ALA A 151 18.49 -15.80 -1.02
N SER A 152 17.52 -15.28 -1.76
CA SER A 152 16.50 -14.38 -1.22
C SER A 152 15.15 -14.64 -1.87
N PHE A 153 14.13 -14.77 -1.04
CA PHE A 153 12.73 -14.85 -1.45
C PHE A 153 12.03 -13.55 -1.07
N GLY A 154 11.93 -12.64 -2.04
CA GLY A 154 11.33 -11.31 -1.84
C GLY A 154 9.81 -11.29 -1.97
N SER A 155 9.22 -10.15 -1.59
CA SER A 155 7.79 -9.81 -1.80
C SER A 155 6.79 -10.67 -1.01
N ILE A 156 7.13 -11.11 0.20
CA ILE A 156 6.21 -11.86 1.06
C ILE A 156 5.41 -10.86 1.91
N PRO A 157 4.07 -10.79 1.80
CA PRO A 157 3.28 -9.88 2.62
C PRO A 157 3.34 -10.23 4.11
N VAL A 158 3.40 -9.20 4.97
CA VAL A 158 3.34 -9.38 6.44
C VAL A 158 2.11 -10.21 6.82
N GLY A 159 2.27 -11.15 7.73
CA GLY A 159 1.24 -12.10 8.15
C GLY A 159 1.13 -13.34 7.26
N THR A 160 1.83 -13.39 6.12
CA THR A 160 1.85 -14.58 5.25
C THR A 160 2.85 -15.61 5.76
N ALA A 161 2.44 -16.88 5.76
CA ALA A 161 3.36 -17.99 6.03
C ALA A 161 4.35 -18.21 4.88
N TYR A 162 5.59 -18.50 5.22
CA TYR A 162 6.62 -18.91 4.26
C TYR A 162 7.25 -20.24 4.67
N GLY A 163 7.73 -20.99 3.69
CA GLY A 163 8.35 -22.29 3.90
C GLY A 163 9.39 -22.57 2.82
N ILE A 164 10.65 -22.40 3.20
CA ILE A 164 11.82 -22.63 2.35
C ILE A 164 12.22 -24.10 2.50
N THR A 165 12.21 -24.82 1.38
CA THR A 165 12.65 -26.21 1.30
C THR A 165 13.72 -26.37 0.23
N ILE A 166 14.41 -27.51 0.26
CA ILE A 166 15.38 -27.89 -0.77
C ILE A 166 14.59 -28.55 -1.89
N PHE A 167 14.55 -27.89 -3.05
CA PHE A 167 13.93 -28.42 -4.26
C PHE A 167 14.84 -29.44 -4.95
N GLN A 168 16.13 -29.12 -5.03
CA GLN A 168 17.16 -29.98 -5.62
C GLN A 168 18.40 -29.98 -4.73
N GLN A 169 18.84 -31.17 -4.31
CA GLN A 169 20.14 -31.33 -3.66
C GLN A 169 21.26 -31.21 -4.71
N PRO A 170 22.41 -30.59 -4.36
CA PRO A 170 23.59 -30.62 -5.23
C PRO A 170 24.19 -32.03 -5.30
N LEU A 171 24.96 -32.31 -6.36
CA LEU A 171 25.67 -33.60 -6.47
C LEU A 171 26.78 -33.72 -5.40
N ASN A 172 26.99 -34.92 -4.87
CA ASN A 172 28.03 -35.25 -3.87
C ASN A 172 27.96 -34.49 -2.53
N GLN A 173 26.86 -33.78 -2.25
CA GLN A 173 26.60 -33.20 -0.93
C GLN A 173 25.16 -33.43 -0.49
N THR A 174 24.93 -33.33 0.82
CA THR A 174 23.61 -33.27 1.43
C THR A 174 23.49 -31.95 2.17
N CYS A 175 22.50 -31.15 1.80
CA CYS A 175 22.17 -29.90 2.44
C CYS A 175 20.95 -30.06 3.37
N THR A 176 20.94 -29.31 4.47
CA THR A 176 19.82 -29.24 5.43
C THR A 176 19.52 -27.79 5.76
N ILE A 177 18.25 -27.48 6.07
CA ILE A 177 17.81 -26.11 6.36
C ILE A 177 17.42 -25.98 7.83
N THR A 178 17.90 -24.92 8.47
CA THR A 178 17.45 -24.45 9.80
C THR A 178 16.75 -23.10 9.65
N ASN A 179 15.68 -22.87 10.42
CA ASN A 179 14.84 -21.66 10.37
C ASN A 179 14.27 -21.37 8.97
N GLY A 180 13.95 -22.41 8.20
CA GLY A 180 13.43 -22.28 6.83
C GLY A 180 11.97 -21.84 6.74
N SER A 181 11.21 -21.81 7.83
CA SER A 181 9.78 -21.49 7.80
C SER A 181 9.37 -20.52 8.92
N GLY A 182 8.25 -19.85 8.71
CA GLY A 182 7.71 -18.90 9.68
C GLY A 182 6.55 -18.08 9.12
N ILE A 183 6.15 -17.06 9.87
CA ILE A 183 5.22 -16.01 9.42
C ILE A 183 6.03 -14.73 9.19
N MET A 184 5.78 -14.05 8.08
CA MET A 184 6.47 -12.80 7.77
C MET A 184 6.06 -11.69 8.74
N GLY A 185 7.06 -11.01 9.32
CA GLY A 185 6.89 -9.85 10.20
C GLY A 185 7.26 -8.55 9.51
N ASP A 186 7.38 -7.45 10.26
CA ASP A 186 7.61 -6.09 9.74
C ASP A 186 9.06 -5.76 9.36
N ALA A 187 9.85 -6.75 8.97
CA ALA A 187 11.23 -6.56 8.54
C ALA A 187 11.71 -7.75 7.70
N ASP A 188 12.75 -7.50 6.89
CA ASP A 188 13.47 -8.57 6.21
C ASP A 188 14.03 -9.57 7.23
N ARG A 189 13.91 -10.86 6.90
CA ARG A 189 14.46 -11.96 7.69
C ARG A 189 15.71 -12.51 7.03
N ALA A 190 16.71 -12.85 7.83
CA ALA A 190 17.99 -13.41 7.35
C ALA A 190 18.54 -14.51 8.27
N ASP A 191 17.67 -15.12 9.08
CA ASP A 191 17.99 -16.15 10.08
C ASP A 191 17.91 -17.59 9.54
N ALA A 192 17.45 -17.76 8.30
CA ALA A 192 17.44 -19.04 7.59
C ALA A 192 18.86 -19.42 7.13
N VAL A 193 19.28 -20.65 7.45
CA VAL A 193 20.61 -21.15 7.10
C VAL A 193 20.50 -22.53 6.47
N VAL A 194 21.18 -22.73 5.35
CA VAL A 194 21.39 -24.03 4.72
C VAL A 194 22.81 -24.48 5.02
N ASN A 195 22.97 -25.68 5.59
CA ASN A 195 24.27 -26.30 5.82
C ASN A 195 24.42 -27.52 4.92
N CYS A 196 25.46 -27.52 4.08
CA CYS A 196 25.79 -28.61 3.17
C CYS A 196 27.02 -29.36 3.66
N VAL A 197 26.96 -30.69 3.62
CA VAL A 197 28.07 -31.58 3.96
C VAL A 197 28.36 -32.53 2.79
N LYS A 198 29.63 -32.85 2.57
CA LYS A 198 30.01 -33.82 1.54
C LYS A 198 29.43 -35.20 1.88
N ASN A 199 28.91 -35.90 0.88
CA ASN A 199 28.45 -37.27 1.04
C ASN A 199 29.64 -38.23 1.23
N PRO A 200 29.44 -39.37 1.92
CA PRO A 200 30.46 -40.42 2.05
C PRO A 200 30.98 -40.95 0.72
#